data_AF-A0AA38GRH6-F1
#
_entry.id   AF-A0AA38GRH6-F1
#
_cell.length_a   1.000
_cell.length_b   1.000
_cell.length_c   1.000
_cell.angle_alpha   90.00
_cell.angle_beta   90.00
_cell.angle_gamma   90.00
#
_symmetry.space_group_name_H-M   'P 1'
#
loop_
_entity.id
_entity.type
_entity.pdbx_description
1 polymer ?
#
loop_
_entity_poly.entity_id
_entity_poly.type
_entity_poly.pdbx_seq_one_letter_code
_entity_poly.pdbx_strand_id
1 'polypeptide(L)'
;MGSMEHSLASLEIFGSVRVDGESNKPLTGDQTGENVPGSGGGSGGSLLLFLDFLTLGNNSLVSSAGGHGGHIGGGGGGGGRIHFDWSNIATGDEYVPMANVRGTIYT
;
A
#
# COMPACT_ATOMS: atom_id res chain seq x y z
N MET A 1 22.42 4.15 -2.95
CA MET A 1 20.95 3.92 -2.94
C MET A 1 20.30 5.19 -2.37
N GLY A 2 19.01 5.42 -2.62
CA GLY A 2 18.31 6.71 -2.50
C GLY A 2 18.57 7.50 -1.21
N SER A 3 18.40 8.82 -1.34
CA SER A 3 19.05 9.87 -0.56
C SER A 3 18.88 9.72 0.97
N MET A 4 19.90 9.16 1.64
CA MET A 4 20.14 9.41 3.07
C MET A 4 20.26 10.92 3.36
N GLU A 5 20.64 11.72 2.36
CA GLU A 5 20.76 13.18 2.46
C GLU A 5 19.40 13.90 2.50
N HIS A 6 18.30 13.22 2.13
CA HIS A 6 16.95 13.76 2.06
C HIS A 6 15.91 12.82 2.67
N SER A 7 16.30 12.10 3.74
CA SER A 7 15.34 11.28 4.47
C SER A 7 14.28 12.12 5.17
N LEU A 8 13.10 11.54 5.34
CA LEU A 8 12.07 12.11 6.20
C LEU A 8 12.44 11.84 7.65
N ALA A 9 12.68 12.89 8.42
CA ALA A 9 12.93 12.76 9.86
C ALA A 9 11.79 12.00 10.58
N SER A 10 10.54 12.19 10.17
CA SER A 10 9.43 11.38 10.68
C SER A 10 8.27 11.32 9.69
N LEU A 11 7.54 10.20 9.70
CA LEU A 11 6.26 10.05 9.03
C LEU A 11 5.18 9.65 10.05
N GLU A 12 4.19 10.53 10.23
CA GLU A 12 3.03 10.27 11.07
C GLU A 12 1.79 10.05 10.20
N ILE A 13 1.14 8.90 10.34
CA ILE A 13 -0.04 8.54 9.55
C ILE A 13 -1.28 8.62 10.44
N PHE A 14 -2.17 9.55 10.09
CA PHE A 14 -3.54 9.66 10.62
C PHE A 14 -4.52 9.37 9.48
N GLY A 15 -5.00 8.12 9.39
CA GLY A 15 -5.80 7.67 8.26
C GLY A 15 -5.11 6.54 7.50
N SER A 16 -4.98 6.65 6.18
CA SER A 16 -4.55 5.51 5.35
C SER A 16 -3.53 5.85 4.27
N VAL A 17 -2.50 5.03 4.17
CA VAL A 17 -1.61 4.94 3.00
C VAL A 17 -1.93 3.63 2.28
N ARG A 18 -2.32 3.69 1.01
CA ARG A 18 -2.71 2.51 0.22
C ARG A 18 -1.95 2.47 -1.09
N VAL A 19 -1.36 1.33 -1.37
CA VAL A 19 -0.86 0.97 -2.71
C VAL A 19 -1.62 -0.25 -3.24
N ASP A 20 -2.86 -0.42 -2.80
CA ASP A 20 -3.71 -1.57 -3.13
C ASP A 20 -3.98 -1.69 -4.64
N GLY A 21 -4.18 -2.91 -5.09
CA GLY A 21 -4.69 -3.20 -6.42
C GLY A 21 -6.15 -2.80 -6.58
N GLU A 22 -6.51 -2.34 -7.77
CA GLU A 22 -7.88 -1.97 -8.10
C GLU A 22 -8.75 -3.23 -8.24
N SER A 23 -9.98 -3.14 -7.75
CA SER A 23 -10.99 -4.17 -8.01
C SER A 23 -11.68 -3.91 -9.35
N ASN A 24 -12.22 -4.96 -9.98
CA ASN A 24 -13.08 -4.81 -11.14
C ASN A 24 -14.21 -3.79 -10.85
N LYS A 25 -14.47 -2.87 -11.79
CA LYS A 25 -15.53 -1.87 -11.64
C LYS A 25 -16.88 -2.46 -12.07
N PRO A 26 -17.95 -2.26 -11.29
CA PRO A 26 -19.30 -2.56 -11.74
C PRO A 26 -19.61 -1.74 -12.99
N LEU A 27 -20.24 -2.36 -14.00
CA LEU A 27 -20.75 -1.63 -15.16
C LEU A 27 -21.86 -0.67 -14.70
N THR A 28 -21.69 0.64 -14.94
CA THR A 28 -22.71 1.65 -14.63
C THR A 28 -23.43 2.08 -15.90
N GLY A 29 -24.75 1.84 -15.98
CA GLY A 29 -25.62 2.17 -17.12
C GLY A 29 -26.39 0.95 -17.66
N ASP A 30 -27.25 1.13 -18.68
CA ASP A 30 -28.12 0.14 -19.37
C ASP A 30 -27.42 -1.13 -19.93
N GLN A 31 -26.15 -1.35 -19.58
CA GLN A 31 -25.38 -2.56 -19.82
C GLN A 31 -25.67 -3.67 -18.80
N THR A 32 -26.73 -3.55 -17.99
CA THR A 32 -27.18 -4.57 -17.02
C THR A 32 -27.52 -5.92 -17.66
N GLY A 33 -27.56 -6.01 -19.00
CA GLY A 33 -27.72 -7.25 -19.76
C GLY A 33 -26.45 -7.75 -20.46
N GLU A 34 -25.40 -6.94 -20.58
CA GLU A 34 -24.16 -7.33 -21.25
C GLU A 34 -23.06 -7.51 -20.20
N ASN A 35 -22.93 -8.74 -19.72
CA ASN A 35 -21.77 -9.18 -18.95
C ASN A 35 -20.52 -9.04 -19.82
N VAL A 36 -19.82 -7.89 -19.78
CA VAL A 36 -18.56 -7.71 -20.51
C VAL A 36 -17.51 -8.64 -19.90
N PRO A 37 -17.18 -9.77 -20.55
CA PRO A 37 -16.29 -10.76 -19.97
C PRO A 37 -14.87 -10.20 -19.94
N GLY A 38 -14.15 -10.37 -18.83
CA GLY A 38 -12.70 -10.16 -18.81
C GLY A 38 -12.22 -8.73 -18.54
N SER A 39 -13.06 -7.84 -18.01
CA SER A 39 -12.56 -6.58 -17.44
C SER A 39 -11.74 -6.87 -16.18
N GLY A 40 -10.44 -6.57 -16.20
CA GLY A 40 -9.53 -6.75 -15.06
C GLY A 40 -9.35 -5.47 -14.24
N GLY A 41 -8.88 -5.62 -13.00
CA GLY A 41 -8.48 -4.49 -12.16
C GLY A 41 -7.08 -3.98 -12.46
N GLY A 42 -6.84 -2.67 -12.32
CA GLY A 42 -5.51 -2.07 -12.37
C GLY A 42 -4.59 -2.49 -11.22
N SER A 43 -3.30 -2.65 -11.51
CA SER A 43 -2.29 -3.00 -10.50
C SER A 43 -2.10 -1.91 -9.45
N GLY A 44 -1.78 -2.32 -8.23
CA GLY A 44 -1.35 -1.45 -7.15
C GLY A 44 -0.03 -0.75 -7.44
N GLY A 45 0.19 0.36 -6.73
CA GLY A 45 1.35 1.22 -6.89
C GLY A 45 2.62 0.72 -6.19
N SER A 46 3.68 1.52 -6.20
CA SER A 46 4.85 1.27 -5.36
C SER A 46 5.25 2.53 -4.61
N LEU A 47 5.55 2.39 -3.33
CA LEU A 47 5.98 3.46 -2.44
C LEU A 47 7.34 3.08 -1.84
N LEU A 48 8.34 3.92 -2.06
CA LEU A 48 9.66 3.82 -1.44
C LEU A 48 9.88 5.07 -0.59
N LEU A 49 10.18 4.89 0.69
CA LEU A 49 10.41 5.97 1.64
C LEU A 49 11.68 5.72 2.44
N PHE A 50 12.49 6.76 2.58
CA PHE A 50 13.65 6.81 3.47
C PHE A 50 13.26 7.63 4.70
N LEU A 51 13.26 7.04 5.90
CA LEU A 51 12.74 7.68 7.11
C LEU A 51 13.48 7.26 8.37
N ASP A 52 13.55 8.14 9.37
CA ASP A 52 14.09 7.79 10.68
C ASP A 52 13.01 7.18 11.60
N PHE A 53 11.78 7.74 11.57
CA PHE A 53 10.66 7.31 12.41
C PHE A 53 9.36 7.13 11.63
N LEU A 54 8.61 6.07 11.93
CA LEU A 54 7.26 5.81 11.43
C LEU A 54 6.30 5.64 12.62
N THR A 55 5.25 6.46 12.65
CA THR A 55 4.18 6.38 13.65
C THR A 55 2.85 6.22 12.93
N LEU A 56 2.05 5.21 13.29
CA LEU A 56 0.64 5.14 12.88
C LEU A 56 -0.27 5.48 14.07
N GLY A 57 -1.17 6.43 13.85
CA GLY A 57 -2.21 6.76 14.82
C GLY A 57 -3.22 5.62 15.04
N ASN A 58 -4.11 5.81 16.02
CA ASN A 58 -5.20 4.86 16.29
C ASN A 58 -6.03 4.61 15.03
N ASN A 59 -6.23 3.34 14.69
CA ASN A 59 -6.99 2.89 13.50
C ASN A 59 -6.40 3.37 12.17
N SER A 60 -5.14 3.80 12.15
CA SER A 60 -4.44 4.11 10.90
C SER A 60 -4.07 2.83 10.14
N LEU A 61 -3.95 2.96 8.82
CA LEU A 61 -3.81 1.87 7.88
C LEU A 61 -2.63 2.09 6.93
N VAL A 62 -1.82 1.05 6.76
CA VAL A 62 -0.90 0.92 5.63
C VAL A 62 -1.27 -0.37 4.89
N SER A 63 -1.67 -0.29 3.61
CA SER A 63 -2.14 -1.46 2.86
C SER A 63 -1.51 -1.58 1.47
N SER A 64 -1.28 -2.84 1.11
CA SER A 64 -0.79 -3.27 -0.20
C SER A 64 -1.56 -4.48 -0.72
N ALA A 65 -2.84 -4.56 -0.40
CA ALA A 65 -3.71 -5.69 -0.73
C ALA A 65 -4.01 -5.75 -2.24
N GLY A 66 -4.30 -6.95 -2.73
CA GLY A 66 -4.85 -7.13 -4.07
C GLY A 66 -6.31 -6.67 -4.18
N GLY A 67 -6.72 -6.33 -5.39
CA GLY A 67 -8.11 -6.07 -5.75
C GLY A 67 -8.89 -7.36 -6.01
N HIS A 68 -10.21 -7.23 -6.08
CA HIS A 68 -11.13 -8.34 -6.36
C HIS A 68 -11.44 -8.42 -7.86
N GLY A 69 -11.51 -9.65 -8.39
CA GLY A 69 -11.91 -9.91 -9.78
C GLY A 69 -13.41 -9.82 -9.99
N GLY A 70 -13.83 -9.79 -11.26
CA GLY A 70 -15.24 -9.79 -11.64
C GLY A 70 -15.87 -11.19 -11.58
N HIS A 71 -17.21 -11.23 -11.58
CA HIS A 71 -17.96 -12.50 -11.58
C HIS A 71 -17.77 -13.34 -12.86
N ILE A 72 -17.45 -12.69 -13.98
CA ILE A 72 -17.34 -13.33 -15.31
C ILE A 72 -16.01 -12.94 -15.96
N GLY A 73 -14.97 -13.69 -15.60
CA GLY A 73 -13.61 -13.49 -16.10
C GLY A 73 -12.97 -12.18 -15.61
N GLY A 74 -11.65 -12.06 -15.77
CA GLY A 74 -10.87 -10.90 -15.34
C GLY A 74 -10.53 -10.93 -13.84
N GLY A 75 -9.24 -10.96 -13.53
CA GLY A 75 -8.73 -10.89 -12.17
C GLY A 75 -8.74 -9.46 -11.62
N GLY A 76 -8.74 -9.33 -10.29
CA GLY A 76 -8.44 -8.06 -9.65
C GLY A 76 -6.98 -7.69 -9.82
N GLY A 77 -6.67 -6.42 -9.63
CA GLY A 77 -5.29 -5.94 -9.68
C GLY A 77 -4.44 -6.54 -8.57
N GLY A 78 -3.20 -6.90 -8.87
CA GLY A 78 -2.24 -7.27 -7.82
C GLY A 78 -2.00 -6.10 -6.87
N GLY A 79 -1.75 -6.38 -5.60
CA GLY A 79 -1.34 -5.38 -4.63
C GLY A 79 0.00 -4.74 -4.98
N GLY A 80 0.26 -3.57 -4.40
CA GLY A 80 1.47 -2.81 -4.64
C GLY A 80 2.70 -3.30 -3.88
N ARG A 81 3.65 -2.39 -3.66
CA ARG A 81 4.82 -2.61 -2.79
C ARG A 81 5.06 -1.38 -1.94
N ILE A 82 5.31 -1.58 -0.65
CA ILE A 82 5.76 -0.52 0.25
C ILE A 82 7.12 -0.93 0.80
N HIS A 83 8.11 -0.09 0.56
CA HIS A 83 9.46 -0.26 1.06
C HIS A 83 9.81 0.93 1.94
N PHE A 84 10.12 0.64 3.21
CA PHE A 84 10.69 1.61 4.14
C PHE A 84 12.17 1.29 4.31
N ASP A 85 13.01 2.29 4.10
CA ASP A 85 14.44 2.23 4.34
C ASP A 85 14.79 3.21 5.46
N TRP A 86 15.56 2.79 6.45
CA TRP A 86 15.87 3.61 7.61
C TRP A 86 17.20 4.32 7.42
N SER A 87 17.19 5.65 7.43
CA SER A 87 18.34 6.46 7.02
C SER A 87 19.54 6.41 7.96
N ASN A 88 19.36 6.01 9.22
CA ASN A 88 20.37 6.20 10.26
C ASN A 88 20.71 4.90 11.02
N ILE A 89 20.66 3.75 10.33
CA ILE A 89 21.06 2.45 10.87
C ILE A 89 22.36 2.04 10.18
N ALA A 90 23.49 2.13 10.89
CA ALA A 90 24.76 1.69 10.36
C ALA A 90 24.84 0.15 10.35
N THR A 91 25.68 -0.40 9.48
CA THR A 91 25.97 -1.84 9.49
C THR A 91 26.55 -2.24 10.85
N GLY A 92 25.83 -3.08 11.59
CA GLY A 92 26.20 -3.51 12.94
C GLY A 92 25.42 -2.83 14.06
N ASP A 93 24.65 -1.79 13.76
CA ASP A 93 23.66 -1.27 14.70
C ASP A 93 22.52 -2.28 14.83
N GLU A 94 22.14 -2.58 16.06
CA GLU A 94 20.97 -3.41 16.32
C GLU A 94 19.71 -2.59 16.03
N TYR A 95 18.87 -3.11 15.13
CA TYR A 95 17.54 -2.55 14.94
C TYR A 95 16.76 -2.70 16.24
N VAL A 96 16.55 -1.61 16.97
CA VAL A 96 15.63 -1.55 18.09
C VAL A 96 14.28 -1.07 17.55
N PRO A 97 13.27 -1.94 17.40
CA PRO A 97 11.96 -1.51 16.95
C PRO A 97 11.36 -0.54 17.97
N MET A 98 11.42 0.75 17.70
CA MET A 98 10.60 1.76 18.37
C MET A 98 9.24 1.87 17.67
N ALA A 99 8.54 0.75 17.53
CA ALA A 99 7.22 0.73 16.93
C ALA A 99 6.16 0.96 18.01
N ASN A 100 5.73 2.21 18.18
CA ASN A 100 4.55 2.50 19.00
C ASN A 100 3.35 2.69 18.09
N VAL A 101 2.58 1.63 17.87
CA VAL A 101 1.43 1.70 16.96
C VAL A 101 0.22 0.90 17.45
N ARG A 102 -0.93 1.57 17.47
CA ARG A 102 -2.28 1.00 17.46
C ARG A 102 -2.90 1.20 16.06
N GLY A 103 -2.42 0.46 15.07
CA GLY A 103 -2.85 0.55 13.67
C GLY A 103 -2.78 -0.81 13.00
N THR A 104 -3.07 -0.90 11.70
CA THR A 104 -3.00 -2.18 10.98
C THR A 104 -2.20 -2.06 9.69
N ILE A 105 -1.33 -3.05 9.47
CA ILE A 105 -0.61 -3.24 8.22
C ILE A 105 -1.21 -4.49 7.54
N TYR A 106 -1.74 -4.32 6.33
CA TYR A 106 -2.22 -5.43 5.51
C TYR A 106 -1.33 -5.61 4.28
N THR A 107 -0.99 -6.86 4.01
CA THR A 107 -0.23 -7.31 2.84
C THR A 107 -1.07 -8.29 2.05
#